data_AF-A0A833E0W2-F1
#
_entry.id   AF-A0A833E0W2-F1
#
_cell.length_a   1.000
_cell.length_b   1.000
_cell.length_c   1.000
_cell.angle_alpha   90.00
_cell.angle_beta   90.00
_cell.angle_gamma   90.00
#
_symmetry.space_group_name_H-M   'P 1'
#
loop_
_entity.id
_entity.type
_entity.pdbx_description
1 polymer ?
#
loop_
_entity_poly.entity_id
_entity_poly.type
_entity_poly.pdbx_seq_one_letter_code
_entity_poly.pdbx_strand_id
1 'polypeptide(L)'
;GKGDRIEGLITSFVPDLCRELGEYIDEIIEVSYDEALEAVRELARKEGILAGLSSGANIVGVRKALEHFKARKVVTIAADSMLRYPELLS
;
A
#
# COMPACT_ATOMS: atom_id res chain seq x y z
N GLY A 1 -8.45 -14.13 9.90
CA GLY A 1 -9.93 -14.08 9.70
C GLY A 1 -10.19 -13.43 8.36
N LYS A 2 -11.43 -13.07 7.96
CA LYS A 2 -11.65 -12.28 6.72
C LYS A 2 -10.93 -10.92 6.69
N GLY A 3 -10.38 -10.46 7.82
CA GLY A 3 -9.86 -9.11 8.06
C GLY A 3 -8.38 -8.86 7.75
N ASP A 4 -7.60 -9.85 7.32
CA ASP A 4 -6.15 -9.65 7.06
C ASP A 4 -5.85 -9.41 5.58
N ARG A 5 -6.81 -8.83 4.83
CA ARG A 5 -6.73 -8.76 3.37
C ARG A 5 -6.74 -7.34 2.83
N ILE A 6 -5.70 -6.99 2.09
CA ILE A 6 -5.61 -5.73 1.34
C ILE A 6 -6.05 -6.04 -0.09
N GLU A 7 -7.26 -5.58 -0.45
CA GLU A 7 -7.81 -5.77 -1.80
C GLU A 7 -6.89 -5.16 -2.86
N GLY A 8 -6.75 -5.87 -3.99
CA GLY A 8 -5.88 -5.49 -5.09
C GLY A 8 -4.41 -5.87 -4.95
N LEU A 9 -3.90 -6.13 -3.74
CA LEU A 9 -2.50 -6.55 -3.53
C LEU A 9 -2.33 -8.05 -3.26
N ILE A 10 -3.39 -8.72 -2.81
CA ILE A 10 -3.33 -10.15 -2.48
C ILE A 10 -3.64 -11.01 -3.70
N THR A 11 -2.77 -11.99 -3.93
CA THR A 11 -2.91 -13.01 -4.97
C THR A 11 -2.47 -14.38 -4.44
N SER A 12 -3.00 -15.46 -5.00
CA SER A 12 -2.58 -16.84 -4.70
C SER A 12 -1.43 -17.32 -5.57
N PHE A 13 -1.02 -16.53 -6.56
CA PHE A 13 0.09 -16.84 -7.47
C PHE A 13 0.77 -15.55 -7.95
N VAL A 14 2.04 -15.64 -8.35
CA VAL A 14 2.77 -14.52 -8.96
C VAL A 14 2.36 -14.39 -10.44
N PRO A 15 1.82 -13.25 -10.90
CA PRO A 15 1.48 -13.03 -12.31
C PRO A 15 2.71 -13.09 -13.21
N ASP A 16 2.54 -13.54 -14.46
CA ASP A 16 3.65 -13.62 -15.44
C ASP A 16 4.27 -12.26 -15.70
N LEU A 17 3.46 -11.20 -15.78
CA LEU A 17 3.96 -9.82 -15.95
C LEU A 17 4.93 -9.41 -14.82
N CYS A 18 4.67 -9.84 -13.58
CA CYS A 18 5.59 -9.57 -12.46
C CYS A 18 6.90 -10.36 -12.59
N ARG A 19 6.87 -11.55 -13.21
CA ARG A 19 8.09 -12.33 -13.51
C ARG A 19 8.88 -11.67 -14.64
N GLU A 20 8.20 -11.24 -15.69
CA GLU A 20 8.80 -10.58 -16.85
C GLU A 20 9.45 -9.25 -16.48
N LEU A 21 8.82 -8.46 -15.59
CA LEU A 21 9.32 -7.17 -15.14
C LEU A 21 10.17 -7.24 -13.86
N GLY A 22 10.53 -8.46 -13.42
CA GLY A 22 11.24 -8.66 -12.15
C GLY A 22 12.58 -7.95 -12.07
N GLU A 23 13.25 -7.68 -13.20
CA GLU A 23 14.52 -6.95 -13.25
C GLU A 23 14.39 -5.47 -12.83
N TYR A 24 13.18 -4.89 -12.85
CA TYR A 24 12.91 -3.52 -12.42
C TYR A 24 12.51 -3.42 -10.94
N ILE A 25 12.46 -4.54 -10.22
CA ILE A 25 12.05 -4.61 -8.82
C ILE A 25 13.28 -4.87 -7.96
N ASP A 26 13.71 -3.84 -7.23
CA ASP A 26 14.87 -3.94 -6.32
C ASP A 26 14.55 -4.72 -5.03
N GLU A 27 13.34 -4.54 -4.49
CA GLU A 27 12.94 -5.11 -3.20
C GLU A 27 11.42 -5.39 -3.14
N ILE A 28 11.04 -6.41 -2.38
CA ILE A 28 9.66 -6.71 -2.00
C ILE A 28 9.51 -6.46 -0.50
N ILE A 29 8.63 -5.54 -0.11
CA ILE A 29 8.39 -5.18 1.28
C ILE A 29 7.02 -5.69 1.72
N GLU A 30 7.00 -6.47 2.81
CA GLU A 30 5.76 -6.93 3.42
C GLU A 30 5.13 -5.88 4.33
N VAL A 31 3.82 -5.70 4.20
CA VAL A 31 3.02 -4.77 4.98
C VAL A 31 1.80 -5.50 5.51
N SER A 32 1.56 -5.37 6.82
CA SER A 32 0.39 -5.93 7.46
C SER A 32 -0.86 -5.08 7.21
N TYR A 33 -2.03 -5.71 7.33
CA TYR A 33 -3.32 -5.02 7.21
C TYR A 33 -3.46 -3.86 8.21
N ASP A 34 -3.09 -4.08 9.47
CA ASP A 34 -3.22 -3.08 10.53
C ASP A 34 -2.33 -1.85 10.30
N GLU A 35 -1.10 -2.06 9.83
CA GLU A 35 -0.21 -0.96 9.43
C GLU A 35 -0.82 -0.15 8.27
N ALA A 36 -1.35 -0.83 7.25
CA ALA A 36 -1.97 -0.18 6.10
C ALA A 36 -3.24 0.61 6.51
N LEU A 37 -4.05 0.04 7.40
CA LEU A 37 -5.28 0.65 7.89
C LEU A 37 -5.01 1.92 8.69
N GLU A 38 -4.02 1.88 9.59
CA GLU A 38 -3.64 3.08 10.35
C GLU A 38 -3.08 4.15 9.41
N ALA A 39 -2.21 3.77 8.47
CA ALA A 39 -1.62 4.71 7.53
C ALA A 39 -2.64 5.39 6.61
N VAL A 40 -3.64 4.66 6.07
CA VAL A 40 -4.65 5.26 5.20
C VAL A 40 -5.58 6.20 5.97
N ARG A 41 -5.89 5.88 7.23
CA ARG A 41 -6.68 6.74 8.11
C ARG A 41 -5.90 8.00 8.50
N GLU A 42 -4.61 7.87 8.77
CA GLU A 42 -3.71 9.02 9.00
C GLU A 42 -3.69 9.93 7.77
N LEU A 43 -3.52 9.36 6.57
CA LEU A 43 -3.48 10.07 5.31
C LEU A 43 -4.76 10.88 5.06
N ALA A 44 -5.93 10.28 5.31
CA ALA A 44 -7.22 10.97 5.21
C ALA A 44 -7.34 12.13 6.21
N ARG A 45 -6.94 11.91 7.48
CA ARG A 45 -7.10 12.91 8.55
C ARG A 45 -6.11 14.07 8.47
N LYS A 46 -4.87 13.81 8.09
CA LYS A 46 -3.79 14.81 8.09
C LYS A 46 -3.64 15.52 6.76
N GLU A 47 -3.83 14.81 5.65
CA GLU A 47 -3.57 15.34 4.30
C GLU A 47 -4.84 15.54 3.47
N GLY A 48 -6.00 15.08 3.96
CA GLY A 48 -7.27 15.17 3.22
C GLY A 48 -7.35 14.24 2.01
N ILE A 49 -6.45 13.25 1.92
CA ILE A 49 -6.39 12.31 0.80
C ILE A 49 -7.19 11.06 1.16
N LEU A 50 -8.37 10.92 0.54
CA LEU A 50 -9.32 9.82 0.77
C LEU A 50 -9.01 8.58 -0.09
N ALA A 51 -7.81 8.04 0.02
CA ALA A 51 -7.32 6.90 -0.78
C ALA A 51 -7.76 5.53 -0.21
N GLY A 52 -7.75 4.48 -1.02
CA GLY A 52 -8.06 3.11 -0.56
C GLY A 52 -6.93 2.45 0.24
N LEU A 53 -7.23 1.29 0.84
CA LEU A 53 -6.33 0.61 1.79
C LEU A 53 -4.96 0.24 1.22
N SER A 54 -4.89 -0.16 -0.06
CA SER A 54 -3.63 -0.44 -0.78
C SER A 54 -2.72 0.79 -0.83
N SER A 55 -3.28 2.00 -0.82
CA SER A 55 -2.51 3.24 -0.75
C SER A 55 -1.89 3.43 0.64
N GLY A 56 -2.60 3.05 1.71
CA GLY A 56 -2.02 2.96 3.05
C GLY A 56 -0.85 1.98 3.10
N ALA A 57 -1.00 0.82 2.46
CA ALA A 57 0.07 -0.17 2.35
C ALA A 57 1.31 0.41 1.64
N ASN A 58 1.09 1.15 0.56
CA ASN A 58 2.15 1.84 -0.17
C ASN A 58 2.89 2.89 0.69
N ILE A 59 2.17 3.65 1.52
CA ILE A 59 2.78 4.62 2.44
C ILE A 59 3.66 3.91 3.48
N VAL A 60 3.19 2.80 4.04
CA VAL A 60 3.98 1.99 4.98
C VAL A 60 5.20 1.39 4.28
N GLY A 61 5.03 0.83 3.08
CA GLY A 61 6.12 0.28 2.28
C GLY A 61 7.21 1.32 2.01
N VAL A 62 6.83 2.55 1.66
CA VAL A 62 7.77 3.67 1.51
C VAL A 62 8.49 4.00 2.81
N ARG A 63 7.78 4.04 3.95
CA ARG A 63 8.39 4.30 5.26
C ARG A 63 9.45 3.25 5.61
N LYS A 64 9.14 1.96 5.41
CA LYS A 64 10.08 0.84 5.62
C LYS A 64 11.26 0.89 4.64
N ALA A 65 11.01 1.15 3.36
CA ALA A 65 12.07 1.29 2.36
C ALA A 65 13.07 2.38 2.73
N LEU A 66 12.60 3.52 3.26
CA LEU A 66 13.46 4.63 3.66
C LEU A 66 14.34 4.37 4.87
N GLU A 67 14.16 3.25 5.59
CA GLU A 67 15.10 2.78 6.61
C GLU A 67 16.41 2.28 5.99
N HIS A 68 16.35 1.82 4.73
CA HIS A 68 17.48 1.24 4.00
C HIS A 68 17.92 2.08 2.79
N PHE A 69 17.00 2.83 2.18
CA PHE A 69 17.28 3.68 1.01
C PHE A 69 17.28 5.17 1.37
N LYS A 70 18.30 5.88 0.86
CA LYS A 70 18.34 7.35 0.92
C LYS A 70 17.78 7.93 -0.36
N ALA A 71 16.59 8.51 -0.29
CA ALA A 71 15.96 9.20 -1.42
C ALA A 71 15.67 10.67 -1.08
N ARG A 72 15.95 11.56 -2.04
CA ARG A 72 15.57 12.99 -1.92
C ARG A 72 14.08 13.21 -2.20
N LYS A 73 13.49 12.38 -3.05
CA LYS A 73 12.09 12.42 -3.44
C LYS A 73 11.61 11.00 -3.66
N VAL A 74 10.46 10.68 -3.09
CA VAL A 74 9.78 9.39 -3.27
C VAL A 74 8.44 9.66 -3.93
N VAL A 75 8.05 8.79 -4.86
CA VAL A 75 6.75 8.79 -5.50
C VAL A 75 6.07 7.48 -5.19
N THR A 76 4.76 7.53 -4.95
CA THR A 76 3.95 6.34 -4.75
C THR A 76 2.58 6.51 -5.43
N ILE A 77 1.82 5.43 -5.52
CA ILE A 77 0.55 5.38 -6.26
C ILE A 77 -0.61 5.21 -5.28
N ALA A 78 -1.65 6.03 -5.46
CA ALA A 78 -2.96 5.79 -4.88
C ALA A 78 -3.88 5.24 -5.97
N ALA A 79 -4.18 3.93 -5.90
CA ALA A 79 -4.86 3.23 -6.98
C ALA A 79 -6.36 3.57 -7.06
N ASP A 80 -6.99 3.84 -5.92
CA ASP A 80 -8.41 4.15 -5.80
C ASP A 80 -8.71 4.97 -4.53
N SER A 81 -10.00 5.13 -4.21
CA SER A 81 -10.49 5.94 -3.09
C SER A 81 -11.20 5.10 -2.03
N MET A 82 -11.09 5.50 -0.75
CA MET A 82 -11.82 4.88 0.35
C MET A 82 -13.36 4.93 0.21
N LEU A 83 -13.89 5.79 -0.66
CA LEU A 83 -15.33 5.85 -0.97
C LEU A 83 -15.91 4.54 -1.52
N ARG A 84 -15.05 3.63 -2.01
CA ARG A 84 -15.45 2.30 -2.46
C ARG A 84 -15.58 1.27 -1.31
N TYR A 85 -15.10 1.61 -0.12
CA TYR A 85 -14.96 0.72 1.03
C TYR A 85 -15.63 1.35 2.27
N PRO A 86 -16.94 1.09 2.48
CA PRO A 86 -17.69 1.65 3.62
C PRO A 86 -17.02 1.42 4.98
N GLU A 87 -16.34 0.30 5.16
CA GLU A 87 -15.62 -0.09 6.38
C GLU A 87 -14.41 0.82 6.70
N LEU A 88 -13.87 1.54 5.72
CA LEU A 88 -12.80 2.51 5.94
C LEU A 88 -13.34 3.88 6.36
N LEU A 89 -14.64 4.14 6.12
CA LEU A 89 -15.32 5.39 6.47
C LEU A 89 -15.86 5.39 7.92
N SER A 90 -15.93 4.22 8.56
CA SER A 90 -16.25 4.05 9.98
C SER A 90 -15.02 4.07 10.88
#